data_AF-A0A5J4PTU6-F1
#
_entry.id   AF-A0A5J4PTU6-F1
#
_cell.length_a   1.000
_cell.length_b   1.000
_cell.length_c   1.000
_cell.angle_alpha   90.00
_cell.angle_beta   90.00
_cell.angle_gamma   90.00
#
_symmetry.space_group_name_H-M   'P 1'
#
loop_
_entity.id
_entity.type
_entity.pdbx_description
1 polymer ?
#
loop_
_entity_poly.entity_id
_entity_poly.type
_entity_poly.pdbx_seq_one_letter_code
_entity_poly.pdbx_strand_id
1 'polypeptide(L)'
;NTVGKSQKVYNQLKSPHKVLLHGRFNDEDRFEKEKQLKGKDTKLLVGTQAIEVSLDIDFDVIYTEPAPFDALIQRFGRVNRKREKGICDCFVFRERNDKDEYIYPNEDVITRTLEILDTIIRENEGIVNEMQLQQMIDYVYPNWNEKDKEEYSQVLELLEHFVYDELTPLKHDPKQEDDFYKQFDGVKVLPIAYLKLYQERLDRNEFIKADNLLVSINKRRFCALNNDGGVYKKTICFESGKTNKLHDKSLRIIKRKYSKELGLLIDEEEKGDPEDGCL
;
A
#
# COMPACT_ATOMS: atom_id res chain seq x y z
N ASN A 1 2.48 -8.32 -6.82
CA ASN A 1 3.03 -7.88 -5.54
C ASN A 1 3.61 -6.46 -5.61
N THR A 2 4.35 -6.05 -6.66
CA THR A 2 4.86 -4.65 -6.74
C THR A 2 3.90 -3.67 -7.44
N VAL A 3 3.96 -2.39 -7.03
CA VAL A 3 3.19 -1.28 -7.64
C VAL A 3 3.52 -1.06 -9.13
N GLY A 4 4.80 -1.13 -9.50
CA GLY A 4 5.20 -0.93 -10.90
C GLY A 4 4.65 -2.02 -11.83
N LYS A 5 4.57 -3.27 -11.35
CA LYS A 5 3.97 -4.37 -12.12
C LYS A 5 2.46 -4.23 -12.21
N SER A 6 1.76 -3.83 -11.14
CA SER A 6 0.32 -3.59 -11.20
C SER A 6 -0.06 -2.47 -12.16
N GLN A 7 0.72 -1.37 -12.20
CA GLN A 7 0.55 -0.31 -13.20
C GLN A 7 0.73 -0.84 -14.64
N LYS A 8 1.77 -1.65 -14.91
CA LYS A 8 1.99 -2.26 -16.23
C LYS A 8 0.86 -3.19 -16.64
N VAL A 9 0.45 -4.11 -15.76
CA VAL A 9 -0.63 -5.07 -16.02
C VAL A 9 -1.96 -4.34 -16.26
N TYR A 10 -2.26 -3.31 -15.46
CA TYR A 10 -3.45 -2.49 -15.66
C TYR A 10 -3.47 -1.83 -17.04
N ASN A 11 -2.34 -1.36 -17.56
CA ASN A 11 -2.27 -0.78 -18.90
C ASN A 11 -2.41 -1.81 -20.02
N GLN A 12 -1.88 -3.02 -19.82
CA GLN A 12 -1.95 -4.10 -20.81
C GLN A 12 -3.35 -4.72 -20.92
N LEU A 13 -4.07 -4.83 -19.80
CA LEU A 13 -5.41 -5.41 -19.78
C LEU A 13 -6.47 -4.39 -20.19
N LYS A 14 -7.35 -4.82 -21.09
CA LYS A 14 -8.52 -4.05 -21.54
C LYS A 14 -9.77 -4.68 -20.96
N SER A 15 -10.52 -3.90 -20.18
CA SER A 15 -11.82 -4.28 -19.64
C SER A 15 -12.66 -3.02 -19.45
N PRO A 16 -13.99 -3.08 -19.68
CA PRO A 16 -14.88 -2.05 -19.19
C PRO A 16 -14.78 -1.97 -17.66
N HIS A 17 -14.91 -0.75 -17.11
CA HIS A 17 -14.91 -0.51 -15.66
C HIS A 17 -13.78 -1.23 -14.91
N LYS A 18 -12.53 -1.05 -15.38
CA LYS A 18 -11.34 -1.53 -14.68
C LYS A 18 -10.87 -0.53 -13.63
N VAL A 19 -10.40 -1.02 -12.49
CA VAL A 19 -9.87 -0.22 -11.39
C VAL A 19 -8.46 -0.68 -11.04
N LEU A 20 -7.57 0.27 -10.80
CA LEU A 20 -6.23 0.03 -10.23
C LEU A 20 -6.19 0.54 -8.80
N LEU A 21 -5.73 -0.29 -7.85
CA LEU A 21 -5.57 0.10 -6.45
C LEU A 21 -4.21 -0.34 -5.87
N HIS A 22 -3.49 0.61 -5.26
CA HIS A 22 -2.20 0.38 -4.62
C HIS A 22 -1.81 1.58 -3.72
N GLY A 23 -0.78 1.43 -2.90
CA GLY A 23 -0.36 2.46 -1.92
C GLY A 23 0.23 3.77 -2.46
N ARG A 24 0.37 3.94 -3.79
CA ARG A 24 0.90 5.17 -4.43
C ARG A 24 -0.16 6.12 -5.00
N PHE A 25 -1.41 5.97 -4.58
CA PHE A 25 -2.42 7.01 -4.80
C PHE A 25 -2.39 8.00 -3.64
N ASN A 26 -2.77 9.24 -3.92
CA ASN A 26 -3.15 10.16 -2.86
C ASN A 26 -4.49 9.71 -2.24
N ASP A 27 -4.86 10.27 -1.10
CA ASP A 27 -6.02 9.79 -0.35
C ASP A 27 -7.34 10.13 -1.07
N GLU A 28 -7.40 11.24 -1.83
CA GLU A 28 -8.57 11.61 -2.65
C GLU A 28 -8.85 10.59 -3.77
N ASP A 29 -7.86 10.29 -4.61
CA ASP A 29 -8.00 9.37 -5.73
C ASP A 29 -8.19 7.93 -5.24
N ARG A 30 -7.54 7.57 -4.13
CA ARG A 30 -7.77 6.28 -3.46
C ARG A 30 -9.22 6.14 -3.03
N PHE A 31 -9.79 7.17 -2.37
CA PHE A 31 -11.18 7.16 -1.95
C PHE A 31 -12.14 7.00 -3.13
N GLU A 32 -11.92 7.72 -4.23
CA GLU A 32 -12.76 7.59 -5.42
C GLU A 32 -12.67 6.19 -6.05
N LYS A 33 -11.49 5.56 -6.05
CA LYS A 33 -11.32 4.17 -6.52
C LYS A 33 -12.02 3.17 -5.60
N GLU A 34 -11.94 3.34 -4.29
CA GLU A 34 -12.66 2.50 -3.32
C GLU A 34 -14.18 2.65 -3.48
N LYS A 35 -14.66 3.87 -3.76
CA LYS A 35 -16.06 4.14 -4.09
C LYS A 35 -16.49 3.46 -5.39
N GLN A 36 -15.66 3.49 -6.44
CA GLN A 36 -15.90 2.75 -7.68
C GLN A 36 -16.00 1.24 -7.45
N LEU A 37 -15.15 0.69 -6.57
CA LEU A 37 -15.17 -0.73 -6.21
C LEU A 37 -16.41 -1.16 -5.43
N LYS A 38 -16.96 -0.27 -4.61
CA LYS A 38 -18.28 -0.50 -3.97
C LYS A 38 -19.43 -0.50 -4.99
N GLY A 39 -19.23 0.16 -6.14
CA GLY A 39 -20.13 0.05 -7.28
C GLY A 39 -20.03 -1.34 -7.91
N LYS A 40 -21.16 -2.02 -8.10
CA LYS A 40 -21.24 -3.38 -8.69
C LYS A 40 -20.79 -3.47 -10.17
N ASP A 41 -20.27 -2.39 -10.73
CA ASP A 41 -19.93 -2.30 -12.15
C ASP A 41 -18.47 -2.68 -12.45
N THR A 42 -17.61 -2.73 -11.42
CA THR A 42 -16.20 -3.08 -11.62
C THR A 42 -16.06 -4.50 -12.16
N LYS A 43 -15.49 -4.66 -13.37
CA LYS A 43 -15.26 -5.97 -14.00
C LYS A 43 -13.83 -6.48 -13.84
N LEU A 44 -12.89 -5.58 -13.57
CA LEU A 44 -11.48 -5.93 -13.39
C LEU A 44 -10.87 -5.04 -12.31
N LEU A 45 -10.35 -5.67 -11.26
CA LEU A 45 -9.51 -5.00 -10.27
C LEU A 45 -8.07 -5.49 -10.42
N VAL A 46 -7.15 -4.57 -10.65
CA VAL A 46 -5.71 -4.82 -10.56
C VAL A 46 -5.18 -4.11 -9.33
N GLY A 47 -4.36 -4.78 -8.52
CA GLY A 47 -3.74 -4.11 -7.40
C GLY A 47 -2.65 -4.92 -6.71
N THR A 48 -2.21 -4.39 -5.58
CA THR A 48 -1.21 -5.01 -4.70
C THR A 48 -1.87 -5.48 -3.41
N GLN A 49 -1.08 -5.82 -2.40
CA GLN A 49 -1.52 -6.18 -1.04
C GLN A 49 -2.48 -5.14 -0.41
N ALA A 50 -2.55 -3.91 -0.94
CA ALA A 50 -3.53 -2.93 -0.53
C ALA A 50 -4.99 -3.42 -0.65
N ILE A 51 -5.26 -4.44 -1.48
CA ILE A 51 -6.59 -5.03 -1.63
C ILE A 51 -6.96 -5.94 -0.44
N GLU A 52 -5.96 -6.47 0.27
CA GLU A 52 -6.15 -7.42 1.37
C GLU A 52 -6.81 -6.75 2.58
N VAL A 53 -6.62 -5.44 2.76
CA VAL A 53 -7.08 -4.71 3.96
C VAL A 53 -8.30 -3.84 3.66
N SER A 54 -9.38 -4.05 4.44
CA SER A 54 -10.53 -3.14 4.57
C SER A 54 -11.41 -2.89 3.33
N LEU A 55 -11.27 -3.70 2.27
CA LEU A 55 -12.17 -3.64 1.10
C LEU A 55 -13.25 -4.71 1.16
N ASP A 56 -14.51 -4.28 1.04
CA ASP A 56 -15.66 -5.17 0.84
C ASP A 56 -15.91 -5.42 -0.64
N ILE A 57 -15.09 -6.28 -1.23
CA ILE A 57 -15.17 -6.71 -2.63
C ILE A 57 -15.51 -8.20 -2.73
N ASP A 58 -16.21 -8.55 -3.80
CA ASP A 58 -16.66 -9.91 -4.10
C ASP A 58 -16.53 -10.18 -5.62
N PHE A 59 -15.47 -10.87 -6.01
CA PHE A 59 -15.17 -11.20 -7.40
C PHE A 59 -15.44 -12.69 -7.70
N ASP A 60 -15.54 -13.02 -8.99
CA ASP A 60 -15.76 -14.40 -9.45
C ASP A 60 -14.48 -15.23 -9.51
N VAL A 61 -13.37 -14.60 -9.88
CA VAL A 61 -12.09 -15.25 -10.16
C VAL A 61 -10.95 -14.33 -9.72
N ILE A 62 -9.86 -14.92 -9.25
CA ILE A 62 -8.62 -14.19 -8.95
C ILE A 62 -7.43 -14.80 -9.69
N TYR A 63 -6.54 -13.92 -10.16
CA TYR A 63 -5.21 -14.26 -10.63
C TYR A 63 -4.20 -13.57 -9.72
N THR A 64 -3.36 -14.34 -9.04
CA THR A 64 -2.42 -13.82 -8.05
C THR A 64 -1.01 -14.35 -8.28
N GLU A 65 -0.04 -13.48 -8.03
CA GLU A 65 1.35 -13.90 -7.85
C GLU A 65 1.49 -14.81 -6.62
N PRO A 66 2.53 -15.65 -6.57
CA PRO A 66 2.82 -16.43 -5.39
C PRO A 66 3.07 -15.49 -4.20
N ALA A 67 2.52 -15.89 -3.06
CA ALA A 67 2.60 -15.22 -1.79
C ALA A 67 2.53 -16.28 -0.69
N PRO A 68 2.89 -15.96 0.56
CA PRO A 68 2.71 -16.87 1.66
C PRO A 68 1.24 -17.30 1.80
N PHE A 69 1.01 -18.51 2.31
CA PHE A 69 -0.30 -19.15 2.27
C PHE A 69 -1.40 -18.35 2.98
N ASP A 70 -1.10 -17.72 4.11
CA ASP A 70 -1.99 -16.81 4.83
C ASP A 70 -2.42 -15.60 3.98
N ALA A 71 -1.48 -14.96 3.28
CA ALA A 71 -1.77 -13.86 2.37
C ALA A 71 -2.63 -14.32 1.19
N LEU A 72 -2.40 -15.53 0.66
CA LEU A 72 -3.25 -16.11 -0.38
C LEU A 72 -4.68 -16.37 0.12
N ILE A 73 -4.86 -16.93 1.31
CA ILE A 73 -6.19 -17.11 1.92
C ILE A 73 -6.91 -15.77 2.06
N GLN A 74 -6.22 -14.72 2.51
CA GLN A 74 -6.80 -13.38 2.61
C GLN A 74 -7.26 -12.84 1.25
N ARG A 75 -6.50 -13.12 0.18
CA ARG A 75 -6.89 -12.81 -1.21
C ARG A 75 -8.06 -13.65 -1.69
N PHE A 76 -8.07 -14.95 -1.40
CA PHE A 76 -9.17 -15.86 -1.75
C PHE A 76 -10.48 -15.48 -1.04
N GLY A 77 -10.40 -14.91 0.17
CA GLY A 77 -11.55 -14.32 0.87
C GLY A 77 -12.18 -13.10 0.17
N ARG A 78 -11.66 -12.67 -0.98
CA ARG A 78 -12.26 -11.66 -1.88
C ARG A 78 -12.95 -12.27 -3.10
N VAL A 79 -12.89 -13.59 -3.25
CA VAL A 79 -13.57 -14.37 -4.28
C VAL A 79 -14.77 -15.07 -3.65
N ASN A 80 -15.95 -14.94 -4.27
CA ASN A 80 -17.21 -15.47 -3.76
C ASN A 80 -17.44 -15.17 -2.26
N ARG A 81 -17.13 -13.95 -1.83
CA ARG A 81 -17.17 -13.54 -0.43
C ARG A 81 -18.57 -13.66 0.18
N LYS A 82 -19.61 -13.44 -0.62
CA LYS A 82 -21.01 -13.56 -0.19
C LYS A 82 -21.52 -15.00 -0.17
N ARG A 83 -20.74 -15.96 -0.68
CA ARG A 83 -21.10 -17.38 -0.76
C ARG A 83 -22.40 -17.62 -1.55
N GLU A 84 -22.73 -16.71 -2.47
CA GLU A 84 -23.92 -16.81 -3.34
C GLU A 84 -23.66 -17.74 -4.53
N LYS A 85 -22.38 -17.99 -4.86
CA LYS A 85 -21.94 -18.83 -5.96
C LYS A 85 -21.43 -20.18 -5.43
N GLY A 86 -21.29 -21.16 -6.31
CA GLY A 86 -20.60 -22.42 -5.99
C GLY A 86 -19.09 -22.23 -5.76
N ILE A 87 -18.33 -23.30 -5.96
CA ILE A 87 -16.86 -23.23 -5.90
C ILE A 87 -16.38 -22.31 -7.03
N CYS A 88 -15.48 -21.39 -6.70
CA CYS A 88 -14.91 -20.41 -7.62
C CYS A 88 -13.41 -20.62 -7.76
N ASP A 89 -12.90 -20.37 -8.97
CA ASP A 89 -11.50 -20.62 -9.29
C ASP A 89 -10.56 -19.54 -8.76
N CYS A 90 -9.44 -19.99 -8.20
CA CYS A 90 -8.32 -19.14 -7.77
C CYS A 90 -7.04 -19.59 -8.47
N PHE A 91 -6.49 -18.72 -9.32
CA PHE A 91 -5.27 -19.01 -10.09
C PHE A 91 -4.05 -18.38 -9.43
N VAL A 92 -3.08 -19.22 -9.03
CA VAL A 92 -1.80 -18.79 -8.47
C VAL A 92 -0.69 -19.07 -9.49
N PHE A 93 0.09 -18.04 -9.83
CA PHE A 93 1.27 -18.20 -10.68
C PHE A 93 2.38 -18.96 -9.93
N ARG A 94 3.14 -19.81 -10.63
CA ARG A 94 4.24 -20.60 -10.04
C ARG A 94 5.53 -19.80 -9.86
N GLU A 95 5.81 -18.90 -10.80
CA GLU A 95 7.08 -18.17 -10.83
C GLU A 95 7.04 -16.90 -9.99
N ARG A 96 8.12 -16.67 -9.23
CA ARG A 96 8.37 -15.42 -8.52
C ARG A 96 9.02 -14.42 -9.46
N ASN A 97 8.72 -13.14 -9.28
CA ASN A 97 9.45 -12.07 -9.94
C ASN A 97 10.71 -11.71 -9.14
N ASP A 98 11.76 -11.18 -9.77
CA ASP A 98 13.03 -10.78 -9.10
C ASP A 98 12.83 -9.83 -7.91
N LYS A 99 11.70 -9.11 -7.90
CA LYS A 99 11.35 -8.14 -6.85
C LYS A 99 10.50 -8.71 -5.72
N ASP A 100 10.00 -9.93 -5.86
CA ASP A 100 9.15 -10.58 -4.84
C ASP A 100 9.96 -11.08 -3.65
N GLU A 101 11.28 -11.31 -3.83
CA GLU A 101 12.21 -11.61 -2.74
C GLU A 101 12.24 -10.49 -1.70
N TYR A 102 12.14 -9.22 -2.12
CA TYR A 102 12.11 -8.09 -1.18
C TYR A 102 10.76 -7.91 -0.46
N ILE A 103 9.69 -8.52 -0.96
CA ILE A 103 8.35 -8.42 -0.36
C ILE A 103 8.11 -9.61 0.58
N TYR A 104 8.56 -10.79 0.18
CA TYR A 104 8.48 -12.02 0.95
C TYR A 104 9.88 -12.64 1.01
N PRO A 105 10.72 -12.26 1.99
CA PRO A 105 12.14 -12.66 2.01
C PRO A 105 12.33 -14.15 2.27
N ASN A 106 11.39 -14.80 2.95
CA ASN A 106 11.47 -16.21 3.26
C ASN A 106 11.04 -17.05 2.04
N GLU A 107 12.01 -17.52 1.26
CA GLU A 107 11.77 -18.37 0.09
C GLU A 107 11.18 -19.73 0.47
N ASP A 108 11.62 -20.32 1.58
CA ASP A 108 11.11 -21.61 2.05
C ASP A 108 9.61 -21.57 2.32
N VAL A 109 9.09 -20.45 2.83
CA VAL A 109 7.65 -20.23 3.04
C VAL A 109 6.89 -20.27 1.71
N ILE A 110 7.43 -19.64 0.66
CA ILE A 110 6.79 -19.63 -0.66
C ILE A 110 6.83 -21.01 -1.30
N THR A 111 7.97 -21.71 -1.22
CA THR A 111 8.13 -23.08 -1.72
C THR A 111 7.11 -24.01 -1.08
N ARG A 112 7.04 -24.02 0.26
CA ARG A 112 6.06 -24.83 1.00
C ARG A 112 4.62 -24.45 0.70
N THR A 113 4.36 -23.17 0.46
CA THR A 113 3.03 -22.72 0.02
C THR A 113 2.66 -23.35 -1.33
N LEU A 114 3.56 -23.35 -2.31
CA LEU A 114 3.31 -23.97 -3.61
C LEU A 114 3.14 -25.49 -3.50
N GLU A 115 3.93 -26.16 -2.65
CA GLU A 115 3.81 -27.59 -2.38
C GLU A 115 2.44 -27.97 -1.79
N ILE A 116 1.92 -27.16 -0.86
CA ILE A 116 0.56 -27.34 -0.33
C ILE A 116 -0.47 -27.17 -1.44
N LEU A 117 -0.36 -26.12 -2.27
CA LEU A 117 -1.30 -25.90 -3.36
C LEU A 117 -1.31 -27.07 -4.34
N ASP A 118 -0.14 -27.60 -4.72
CA ASP A 118 -0.02 -28.79 -5.56
C ASP A 118 -0.63 -30.04 -4.88
N THR A 119 -0.50 -30.16 -3.55
CA THR A 119 -1.13 -31.23 -2.76
C THR A 119 -2.65 -31.12 -2.77
N ILE A 120 -3.21 -29.92 -2.58
CA ILE A 120 -4.66 -29.66 -2.63
C ILE A 120 -5.22 -29.99 -4.02
N ILE A 121 -4.50 -29.61 -5.09
CA ILE A 121 -4.90 -29.91 -6.47
C ILE A 121 -4.96 -31.43 -6.70
N ARG A 122 -3.96 -32.17 -6.20
CA ARG A 122 -3.87 -33.62 -6.37
C ARG A 122 -4.89 -34.41 -5.54
N GLU A 123 -5.12 -34.00 -4.29
CA GLU A 123 -5.86 -34.79 -3.31
C GLU A 123 -7.33 -34.37 -3.17
N ASN A 124 -7.63 -33.10 -3.38
CA ASN A 124 -8.96 -32.52 -3.17
C ASN A 124 -9.51 -31.83 -4.44
N GLU A 125 -9.01 -32.19 -5.62
CA GLU A 125 -9.41 -31.57 -6.91
C GLU A 125 -9.27 -30.02 -6.91
N GLY A 126 -8.36 -29.47 -6.08
CA GLY A 126 -8.15 -28.02 -5.97
C GLY A 126 -9.09 -27.32 -4.98
N ILE A 127 -9.97 -28.04 -4.28
CA ILE A 127 -10.91 -27.46 -3.33
C ILE A 127 -10.23 -27.22 -1.98
N VAL A 128 -10.19 -25.96 -1.55
CA VAL A 128 -9.65 -25.55 -0.25
C VAL A 128 -10.72 -25.77 0.83
N ASN A 129 -10.45 -26.68 1.77
CA ASN A 129 -11.30 -26.93 2.91
C ASN A 129 -10.85 -26.11 4.13
N GLU A 130 -11.75 -25.30 4.67
CA GLU A 130 -11.50 -24.43 5.83
C GLU A 130 -10.99 -25.22 7.05
N MET A 131 -11.46 -26.45 7.25
CA MET A 131 -11.04 -27.31 8.37
C MET A 131 -9.56 -27.73 8.31
N GLN A 132 -8.96 -27.73 7.12
CA GLN A 132 -7.57 -28.13 6.92
C GLN A 132 -6.61 -26.93 6.94
N LEU A 133 -7.13 -25.70 6.94
CA LEU A 133 -6.31 -24.49 6.86
C LEU A 133 -5.28 -24.38 7.98
N GLN A 134 -5.65 -24.73 9.22
CA GLN A 134 -4.70 -24.66 10.33
C GLN A 134 -3.49 -25.58 10.11
N GLN A 135 -3.74 -26.83 9.71
CA GLN A 135 -2.68 -27.80 9.45
C GLN A 135 -1.77 -27.36 8.29
N MET A 136 -2.37 -26.74 7.26
CA MET A 136 -1.63 -26.19 6.13
C MET A 136 -0.76 -24.99 6.55
N ILE A 137 -1.29 -24.09 7.38
CA ILE A 137 -0.54 -22.97 7.95
C ILE A 137 0.63 -23.49 8.80
N ASP A 138 0.40 -24.48 9.66
CA ASP A 138 1.44 -25.06 10.52
C ASP A 138 2.58 -25.68 9.68
N TYR A 139 2.28 -26.27 8.52
CA TYR A 139 3.30 -26.78 7.60
C TYR A 139 4.11 -25.67 6.92
N VAL A 140 3.46 -24.57 6.53
CA VAL A 140 4.13 -23.40 5.94
C VAL A 140 4.96 -22.65 6.99
N TYR A 141 4.61 -22.76 8.27
CA TYR A 141 5.30 -22.11 9.39
C TYR A 141 5.58 -23.07 10.56
N PRO A 142 6.47 -24.07 10.39
CA PRO A 142 6.68 -25.14 11.34
C PRO A 142 7.53 -24.69 12.52
N ASN A 143 8.50 -23.79 12.29
CA ASN A 143 9.39 -23.24 13.31
C ASN A 143 9.79 -21.82 12.95
N TRP A 144 10.10 -21.05 13.99
CA TRP A 144 10.72 -19.74 13.87
C TRP A 144 12.16 -19.90 13.43
N ASN A 145 12.60 -19.14 12.43
CA ASN A 145 14.03 -19.02 12.19
C ASN A 145 14.64 -18.08 13.27
N GLU A 146 15.97 -18.12 13.46
CA GLU A 146 16.63 -17.33 14.51
C GLU A 146 16.40 -15.81 14.35
N LYS A 147 16.38 -15.31 13.10
CA LYS A 147 16.14 -13.89 12.81
C LYS A 147 14.72 -13.45 13.15
N ASP A 148 13.73 -14.23 12.74
CA ASP A 148 12.31 -13.98 13.02
C ASP A 148 12.06 -13.98 14.53
N LYS A 149 12.75 -14.86 15.26
CA LYS A 149 12.66 -14.92 16.72
C LYS A 149 13.29 -13.70 17.39
N GLU A 150 14.47 -13.28 16.94
CA GLU A 150 15.11 -12.04 17.42
C GLU A 150 14.24 -10.82 17.14
N GLU A 151 13.72 -10.69 15.92
CA GLU A 151 12.83 -9.59 15.51
C GLU A 151 11.57 -9.55 16.39
N TYR A 152 10.93 -10.71 16.61
CA TYR A 152 9.76 -10.77 17.49
C TYR A 152 10.08 -10.44 18.94
N SER A 153 11.19 -10.96 19.49
CA SER A 153 11.60 -10.62 20.85
C SER A 153 11.82 -9.11 21.00
N GLN A 154 12.48 -8.47 20.03
CA GLN A 154 12.67 -7.02 20.03
C GLN A 154 11.34 -6.27 19.96
N VAL A 155 10.44 -6.67 19.05
CA VAL A 155 9.11 -6.05 18.92
C VAL A 155 8.27 -6.24 20.18
N LEU A 156 8.33 -7.42 20.79
CA LEU A 156 7.61 -7.72 22.03
C LEU A 156 8.13 -6.88 23.18
N GLU A 157 9.45 -6.77 23.37
CA GLU A 157 10.05 -5.91 24.40
C GLU A 157 9.64 -4.44 24.22
N LEU A 158 9.68 -3.94 22.97
CA LEU A 158 9.24 -2.58 22.66
C LEU A 158 7.75 -2.38 22.94
N LEU A 159 6.91 -3.36 22.59
CA LEU A 159 5.47 -3.31 22.83
C LEU A 159 5.16 -3.35 24.33
N GLU A 160 5.83 -4.21 25.09
CA GLU A 160 5.69 -4.31 26.53
C GLU A 160 6.06 -2.98 27.20
N HIS A 161 7.22 -2.41 26.87
CA HIS A 161 7.61 -1.09 27.35
C HIS A 161 6.55 -0.03 26.98
N PHE A 162 6.07 -0.04 25.74
CA PHE A 162 5.04 0.90 25.30
C PHE A 162 3.73 0.76 26.11
N VAL A 163 3.29 -0.47 26.38
CA VAL A 163 2.04 -0.74 27.11
C VAL A 163 2.16 -0.46 28.58
N TYR A 164 3.27 -0.84 29.21
CA TYR A 164 3.44 -0.74 30.67
C TYR A 164 3.92 0.65 31.12
N ASP A 165 4.79 1.30 30.36
CA ASP A 165 5.46 2.54 30.80
C ASP A 165 4.92 3.79 30.10
N GLU A 166 4.31 3.64 28.92
CA GLU A 166 4.00 4.75 28.02
C GLU A 166 2.50 4.98 27.77
N LEU A 167 1.66 3.95 27.84
CA LEU A 167 0.19 4.04 27.70
C LEU A 167 -0.48 4.60 28.98
N THR A 168 -0.10 5.81 29.36
CA THR A 168 -0.78 6.55 30.42
C THR A 168 -1.90 7.41 29.82
N PRO A 169 -3.17 7.25 30.22
CA PRO A 169 -4.25 8.07 29.70
C PRO A 169 -3.98 9.57 29.90
N LEU A 170 -4.28 10.39 28.88
CA LEU A 170 -4.29 11.86 28.91
C LEU A 170 -2.91 12.56 29.05
N LYS A 171 -1.78 11.85 28.88
CA LYS A 171 -0.48 12.49 28.66
C LYS A 171 -0.19 12.62 27.16
N HIS A 172 -0.06 13.84 26.69
CA HIS A 172 0.33 14.14 25.30
C HIS A 172 1.83 14.39 25.26
N ASP A 173 2.61 13.41 24.80
CA ASP A 173 4.03 13.61 24.49
C ASP A 173 4.21 13.77 22.96
N PRO A 174 4.57 14.95 22.46
CA PRO A 174 4.82 15.18 21.04
C PRO A 174 5.88 14.24 20.45
N LYS A 175 6.82 13.73 21.26
CA LYS A 175 7.83 12.78 20.79
C LYS A 175 7.25 11.39 20.52
N GLN A 176 6.27 10.95 21.31
CA GLN A 176 5.61 9.65 21.08
C GLN A 176 4.89 9.61 19.75
N GLU A 177 4.23 10.69 19.35
CA GLU A 177 3.51 10.74 18.08
C GLU A 177 4.48 10.69 16.90
N ASP A 178 5.58 11.44 16.97
CA ASP A 178 6.66 11.40 15.97
C ASP A 178 7.34 10.03 15.90
N ASP A 179 7.62 9.39 17.05
CA ASP A 179 8.25 8.07 17.10
C ASP A 179 7.31 6.96 16.62
N PHE A 180 6.00 7.06 16.92
CA PHE A 180 4.96 6.22 16.32
C PHE A 180 4.91 6.37 14.80
N TYR A 181 4.94 7.61 14.29
CA TYR A 181 4.95 7.84 12.84
C TYR A 181 6.25 7.37 12.15
N LYS A 182 7.39 7.36 12.87
CA LYS A 182 8.66 6.79 12.36
C LYS A 182 8.61 5.28 12.17
N GLN A 183 7.73 4.56 12.88
CA GLN A 183 7.52 3.13 12.69
C GLN A 183 6.87 2.80 11.35
N PHE A 184 6.14 3.75 10.74
CA PHE A 184 5.60 3.58 9.39
C PHE A 184 6.71 3.79 8.35
N ASP A 185 6.82 2.87 7.39
CA ASP A 185 7.85 2.91 6.35
C ASP A 185 7.59 3.87 5.18
N GLY A 186 6.52 4.67 5.30
CA GLY A 186 6.07 5.61 4.28
C GLY A 186 6.44 7.06 4.59
N VAL A 187 7.20 7.70 3.71
CA VAL A 187 7.41 9.15 3.72
C VAL A 187 6.33 9.80 2.84
N LYS A 188 5.53 10.71 3.41
CA LYS A 188 4.55 11.50 2.67
C LYS A 188 5.25 12.59 1.84
N VAL A 189 4.95 12.63 0.55
CA VAL A 189 5.49 13.58 -0.44
C VAL A 189 4.35 14.13 -1.31
N LEU A 190 4.49 15.38 -1.77
CA LEU A 190 3.53 16.02 -2.68
C LEU A 190 4.02 15.93 -4.13
N PRO A 191 3.26 15.29 -5.04
CA PRO A 191 3.57 15.34 -6.48
C PRO A 191 3.56 16.78 -6.99
N ILE A 192 4.52 17.12 -7.84
CA ILE A 192 4.68 18.50 -8.35
C ILE A 192 3.42 19.04 -9.05
N ALA A 193 2.69 18.17 -9.75
CA ALA A 193 1.41 18.50 -10.39
C ALA A 193 0.34 19.05 -9.42
N TYR A 194 0.42 18.72 -8.13
CA TYR A 194 -0.53 19.17 -7.11
C TYR A 194 -0.04 20.36 -6.29
N LEU A 195 1.12 20.94 -6.61
CA LEU A 195 1.69 22.06 -5.84
C LEU A 195 0.75 23.28 -5.81
N LYS A 196 0.25 23.70 -6.99
CA LYS A 196 -0.67 24.84 -7.11
C LYS A 196 -1.98 24.58 -6.35
N LEU A 197 -2.58 23.41 -6.53
CA LEU A 197 -3.81 23.02 -5.84
C LEU A 197 -3.60 22.94 -4.32
N TYR A 198 -2.46 22.44 -3.85
CA TYR A 198 -2.15 22.36 -2.43
C TYR A 198 -2.07 23.76 -1.80
N GLN A 199 -1.41 24.72 -2.47
CA GLN A 199 -1.37 26.12 -2.04
C GLN A 199 -2.78 26.70 -1.92
N GLU A 200 -3.61 26.55 -2.95
CA GLU A 200 -4.99 27.06 -2.95
C GLU A 200 -5.82 26.49 -1.78
N ARG A 201 -5.61 25.21 -1.42
CA ARG A 201 -6.28 24.59 -0.27
C ARG A 201 -5.79 25.16 1.06
N LEU A 202 -4.50 25.43 1.19
CA LEU A 202 -3.96 26.08 2.39
C LEU A 202 -4.51 27.50 2.56
N ASP A 203 -4.57 28.28 1.48
CA ASP A 203 -5.12 29.65 1.52
C ASP A 203 -6.60 29.66 1.90
N ARG A 204 -7.34 28.60 1.54
CA ARG A 204 -8.74 28.39 1.96
C ARG A 204 -8.89 27.78 3.36
N ASN A 205 -7.80 27.57 4.10
CA ASN A 205 -7.74 26.89 5.40
C ASN A 205 -8.30 25.45 5.37
N GLU A 206 -8.23 24.77 4.21
CA GLU A 206 -8.69 23.40 4.00
C GLU A 206 -7.53 22.39 4.23
N PHE A 207 -6.90 22.42 5.40
CA PHE A 207 -5.69 21.66 5.71
C PHE A 207 -5.81 20.16 5.46
N ILE A 208 -6.93 19.56 5.87
CA ILE A 208 -7.18 18.12 5.68
C ILE A 208 -7.25 17.77 4.20
N LYS A 209 -7.93 18.60 3.38
CA LYS A 209 -8.02 18.37 1.93
C LYS A 209 -6.67 18.56 1.26
N ALA A 210 -5.85 19.50 1.73
CA ALA A 210 -4.49 19.66 1.24
C ALA A 210 -3.67 18.38 1.51
N ASP A 211 -3.71 17.86 2.74
CA ASP A 211 -2.94 16.68 3.11
C ASP A 211 -3.41 15.39 2.41
N ASN A 212 -4.66 15.32 1.98
CA ASN A 212 -5.16 14.23 1.13
C ASN A 212 -4.49 14.16 -0.26
N LEU A 213 -3.80 15.22 -0.71
CA LEU A 213 -3.02 15.21 -1.96
C LEU A 213 -1.64 14.57 -1.81
N LEU A 214 -1.21 14.27 -0.58
CA LEU A 214 0.08 13.66 -0.30
C LEU A 214 0.07 12.16 -0.62
N VAL A 215 1.16 11.69 -1.22
CA VAL A 215 1.38 10.29 -1.56
C VAL A 215 2.45 9.69 -0.66
N SER A 216 2.28 8.43 -0.26
CA SER A 216 3.29 7.71 0.53
C SER A 216 4.31 7.00 -0.38
N ILE A 217 5.59 7.17 -0.08
CA ILE A 217 6.68 6.43 -0.73
C ILE A 217 7.59 5.76 0.30
N ASN A 218 8.15 4.60 -0.06
CA ASN A 218 9.06 3.86 0.83
C ASN A 218 10.32 4.67 1.15
N LYS A 219 10.76 4.64 2.42
CA LYS A 219 11.97 5.35 2.91
C LYS A 219 13.22 5.14 2.04
N ARG A 220 13.53 3.91 1.61
CA ARG A 220 14.72 3.64 0.78
C ARG A 220 14.66 4.40 -0.55
N ARG A 221 13.48 4.43 -1.17
CA ARG A 221 13.24 5.16 -2.43
C ARG A 221 13.26 6.67 -2.20
N PHE A 222 12.72 7.14 -1.08
CA PHE A 222 12.83 8.55 -0.71
C PHE A 222 14.30 8.97 -0.59
N CYS A 223 15.14 8.20 0.11
CA CYS A 223 16.56 8.49 0.25
C CYS A 223 17.27 8.54 -1.11
N ALA A 224 17.01 7.57 -1.99
CA ALA A 224 17.56 7.56 -3.35
C ALA A 224 17.16 8.81 -4.14
N LEU A 225 15.87 9.16 -4.17
CA LEU A 225 15.37 10.33 -4.90
C LEU A 225 15.81 11.66 -4.29
N ASN A 226 16.02 11.71 -2.97
CA ASN A 226 16.53 12.91 -2.30
C ASN A 226 17.99 13.16 -2.66
N ASN A 227 18.78 12.10 -2.88
CA ASN A 227 20.17 12.21 -3.32
C ASN A 227 20.28 12.60 -4.80
N ASP A 228 19.39 12.08 -5.64
CA ASP A 228 19.37 12.37 -7.09
C ASP A 228 18.61 13.66 -7.45
N GLY A 229 18.18 14.46 -6.47
CA GLY A 229 17.45 15.72 -6.69
C GLY A 229 16.01 15.55 -7.21
N GLY A 230 15.49 14.33 -7.24
CA GLY A 230 14.11 14.00 -7.60
C GLY A 230 13.08 14.39 -6.52
N VAL A 231 13.54 14.66 -5.29
CA VAL A 231 12.74 15.25 -4.22
C VAL A 231 13.46 16.46 -3.64
N TYR A 232 12.72 17.53 -3.34
CA TYR A 232 13.25 18.71 -2.67
C TYR A 232 12.29 19.22 -1.60
N LYS A 233 12.82 19.96 -0.62
CA LYS A 233 12.00 20.62 0.40
C LYS A 233 11.59 22.00 -0.09
N LYS A 234 10.31 22.33 0.05
CA LYS A 234 9.77 23.68 -0.21
C LYS A 234 8.95 24.12 1.00
N THR A 235 9.23 25.32 1.49
CA THR A 235 8.40 25.94 2.52
C THR A 235 7.32 26.75 1.83
N ILE A 236 6.07 26.47 2.19
CA ILE A 236 4.90 27.18 1.71
C ILE A 236 4.40 28.10 2.82
N CYS A 237 4.20 29.38 2.49
CA CYS A 237 3.57 30.34 3.39
C CYS A 237 2.09 30.48 3.02
N PHE A 238 1.24 30.57 4.04
CA PHE A 238 -0.19 30.83 3.89
C PHE A 238 -0.71 31.66 5.06
N GLU A 239 -1.82 32.37 4.85
CA GLU A 239 -2.44 33.20 5.87
C GLU A 239 -3.61 32.45 6.54
N SER A 240 -3.62 32.41 7.87
CA SER A 240 -4.75 31.84 8.59
C SER A 240 -5.94 32.80 8.53
N GLY A 241 -7.04 32.36 7.91
CA GLY A 241 -8.23 33.19 7.71
C GLY A 241 -8.96 33.59 9.01
N LYS A 242 -8.55 33.05 10.17
CA LYS A 242 -9.09 33.41 11.49
C LYS A 242 -8.26 34.44 12.26
N THR A 243 -6.98 34.59 11.95
CA THR A 243 -6.05 35.37 12.78
C THR A 243 -5.16 36.33 11.98
N ASN A 244 -5.25 36.34 10.64
CA ASN A 244 -4.34 37.06 9.73
C ASN A 244 -2.86 36.83 10.05
N LYS A 245 -2.54 35.71 10.70
CA LYS A 245 -1.17 35.31 10.99
C LYS A 245 -0.65 34.51 9.81
N LEU A 246 0.55 34.86 9.37
CA LEU A 246 1.34 34.08 8.43
C LEU A 246 1.84 32.81 9.11
N HIS A 247 1.55 31.68 8.49
CA HIS A 247 2.06 30.37 8.87
C HIS A 247 2.89 29.80 7.73
N ASP A 248 3.92 29.04 8.08
CA ASP A 248 4.77 28.31 7.15
C ASP A 248 4.65 26.80 7.36
N LYS A 249 4.59 26.04 6.26
CA LYS A 249 4.58 24.58 6.26
C LYS A 249 5.68 24.07 5.34
N SER A 250 6.60 23.28 5.90
CA SER A 250 7.64 22.63 5.11
C SER A 250 7.12 21.34 4.48
N LEU A 251 7.23 21.23 3.16
CA LEU A 251 6.76 20.09 2.38
C LEU A 251 7.89 19.47 1.55
N ARG A 252 7.76 18.17 1.30
CA ARG A 252 8.65 17.41 0.42
C ARG A 252 7.96 17.27 -0.93
N ILE A 253 8.48 17.93 -1.96
CA ILE A 253 7.93 17.90 -3.32
C ILE A 253 8.68 16.87 -4.15
N ILE A 254 7.95 15.99 -4.82
CA ILE A 254 8.51 14.97 -5.71
C ILE A 254 8.33 15.37 -7.19
N LYS A 255 9.44 15.40 -7.94
CA LYS A 255 9.49 15.70 -9.39
C LYS A 255 9.20 14.46 -10.22
N ARG A 256 8.09 13.81 -9.92
CA ARG A 256 7.64 12.59 -10.62
C ARG A 256 6.19 12.76 -11.01
N LYS A 257 5.87 12.24 -12.19
CA LYS A 257 4.55 12.37 -12.78
C LYS A 257 3.51 11.66 -11.92
N TYR A 258 2.37 12.30 -11.76
CA TYR A 258 1.22 11.71 -11.11
C TYR A 258 0.05 11.62 -12.09
N SER A 259 -0.63 10.49 -12.11
CA SER A 259 -1.88 10.30 -12.86
C SER A 259 -2.99 9.86 -11.90
N LYS A 260 -4.20 10.39 -12.04
CA LYS A 260 -5.37 9.90 -11.26
C LYS A 260 -5.66 8.42 -11.54
N GLU A 261 -5.34 7.94 -12.73
CA GLU A 261 -5.56 6.55 -13.12
C GLU A 261 -4.49 5.61 -12.55
N LEU A 262 -3.21 6.00 -12.65
CA LEU A 262 -2.04 5.16 -12.35
C LEU A 262 -1.34 5.49 -11.02
N GLY A 263 -1.66 6.61 -10.40
CA GLY A 263 -1.02 7.13 -9.20
C GLY A 263 0.35 7.73 -9.51
N LEU A 264 1.24 7.70 -8.53
CA LEU A 264 2.61 8.20 -8.69
C LEU A 264 3.46 7.26 -9.56
N LEU A 265 3.98 7.78 -10.67
CA LEU A 265 4.85 7.11 -11.63
C LEU A 265 6.31 7.44 -11.30
N ILE A 266 6.96 6.57 -10.54
CA ILE A 266 8.28 6.86 -9.96
C ILE A 266 9.42 6.92 -10.98
N ASP A 267 9.22 6.27 -12.13
CA ASP A 267 10.20 6.17 -13.21
C ASP A 267 9.99 7.27 -14.28
N GLU A 268 8.90 8.05 -14.18
CA GLU A 268 8.59 9.15 -15.10
C GLU A 268 8.85 10.49 -14.41
N GLU A 269 9.84 11.22 -14.90
CA GLU A 269 10.12 12.57 -14.41
C GLU A 269 9.08 13.56 -14.91
N GLU A 270 8.66 14.47 -14.03
CA GLU A 270 7.84 15.61 -14.40
C GLU A 270 8.71 16.85 -14.23
N LYS A 271 9.03 17.49 -15.35
CA LYS A 271 9.69 18.80 -15.33
C LYS A 271 8.70 19.77 -14.69
N GLY A 272 9.20 20.60 -13.76
CA GLY A 272 8.38 21.59 -13.08
C GLY A 272 7.70 22.54 -14.05
N ASP A 273 6.70 23.26 -13.54
CA ASP A 273 6.05 24.35 -14.25
C ASP A 273 7.10 25.28 -14.91
N PRO A 274 6.88 25.80 -16.13
CA PRO A 274 7.77 26.76 -16.81
C PRO A 274 8.01 28.08 -16.06
N GLU A 275 7.44 28.26 -14.87
CA GLU A 275 7.44 29.51 -14.09
C GLU A 275 8.61 29.63 -13.09
N ASP A 276 9.52 28.65 -13.01
CA ASP A 276 10.84 28.85 -12.33
C ASP A 276 11.80 29.75 -13.18
N GLY A 277 11.28 30.41 -14.21
CA GLY A 277 11.95 31.43 -15.03
C GLY A 277 11.60 32.88 -14.68
N CYS A 278 10.94 33.15 -13.55
CA CYS A 278 10.70 34.51 -13.07
C CYS A 278 10.96 34.63 -11.55
N LEU A 279 12.23 34.74 -11.17
CA LEU A 279 12.85 35.90 -10.47
C LEU A 279 14.24 35.52 -9.96
#